data_AF-A0A9P5TL21-F1
#
_entry.id   AF-A0A9P5TL21-F1
#
_cell.length_a   1.000
_cell.length_b   1.000
_cell.length_c   1.000
_cell.angle_alpha   90.00
_cell.angle_beta   90.00
_cell.angle_gamma   90.00
#
_symmetry.space_group_name_H-M   'P 1'
#
loop_
_entity.id
_entity.type
_entity.pdbx_description
1 polymer ?
#
loop_
_entity_poly.entity_id
_entity_poly.type
_entity_poly.pdbx_seq_one_letter_code
_entity_poly.pdbx_strand_id
1 'polypeptide(L)'
;MVHLSLSTVFILAGSIVKFSEAIPVQLQRRIDQIISQATQPWQQACENAGGSANACSNVAVPAFTSLLEQGGVCDQQNAADNMIDLAKQLGNDPDMIRLAQIFVQQPRNSPDSAQIPYCQVPPKNAELDGLFHCQFSGSDFTKFSGDQTGNVPLGLTSLNPAGSCPAHPDGPVPDSVQLNTLVQNPIAV
;
A
#
# COMPACT_ATOMS: atom_id res chain seq x y z
N MET A 1 -63.60 53.20 43.47
CA MET A 1 -62.92 52.61 44.64
C MET A 1 -62.72 51.14 44.34
N VAL A 2 -61.46 50.69 44.39
CA VAL A 2 -60.94 49.32 44.28
C VAL A 2 -60.95 48.65 42.89
N HIS A 3 -59.74 48.61 42.32
CA HIS A 3 -59.27 47.74 41.23
C HIS A 3 -59.32 46.26 41.63
N LEU A 4 -59.62 45.37 40.69
CA LEU A 4 -59.09 44.00 40.74
C LEU A 4 -58.85 43.47 39.32
N SER A 5 -57.60 43.60 38.85
CA SER A 5 -57.09 42.98 37.63
C SER A 5 -56.77 41.51 37.92
N LEU A 6 -57.40 40.56 37.21
CA LEU A 6 -56.96 39.17 37.16
C LEU A 6 -56.04 38.98 35.95
N SER A 7 -54.73 38.94 36.21
CA SER A 7 -53.71 38.59 35.22
C SER A 7 -53.66 37.07 35.04
N THR A 8 -54.02 36.58 33.85
CA THR A 8 -53.84 35.17 33.47
C THR A 8 -52.40 34.97 32.98
N VAL A 9 -51.58 34.25 33.75
CA VAL A 9 -50.23 33.84 33.33
C VAL A 9 -50.33 32.48 32.64
N PHE A 10 -50.18 32.45 31.31
CA PHE A 10 -49.96 31.22 30.56
C PHE A 10 -48.46 30.89 30.58
N ILE A 11 -48.06 29.84 31.30
CA ILE A 11 -46.71 29.28 31.24
C ILE A 11 -46.67 28.32 30.04
N LEU A 12 -46.10 28.76 28.92
CA LEU A 12 -45.74 27.87 27.81
C LEU A 12 -44.49 27.08 28.21
N ALA A 13 -44.65 25.80 28.53
CA ALA A 13 -43.53 24.87 28.69
C ALA A 13 -42.97 24.53 27.30
N GLY A 14 -41.92 25.23 26.88
CA GLY A 14 -41.16 24.91 25.67
C GLY A 14 -40.33 23.64 25.88
N SER A 15 -40.78 22.52 25.32
CA SER A 15 -39.98 21.30 25.25
C SER A 15 -38.82 21.51 24.28
N ILE A 16 -37.61 21.68 24.80
CA ILE A 16 -36.39 21.70 23.99
C ILE A 16 -36.12 20.26 23.55
N VAL A 17 -36.55 19.90 22.35
CA VAL A 17 -36.19 18.63 21.71
C VAL A 17 -34.71 18.75 21.32
N LYS A 18 -33.83 18.12 22.09
CA LYS A 18 -32.41 17.97 21.73
C LYS A 18 -32.34 16.94 20.60
N PHE A 19 -32.24 17.40 19.37
CA PHE A 19 -31.85 16.53 18.26
C PHE A 19 -30.39 16.14 18.48
N SER A 20 -30.15 14.90 18.88
CA SER A 20 -28.82 14.31 18.80
C SER A 20 -28.51 14.09 17.32
N GLU A 21 -27.78 15.03 16.72
CA GLU A 21 -27.14 14.78 15.43
C GLU A 21 -26.06 13.72 15.67
N ALA A 22 -26.34 12.48 15.24
CA ALA A 22 -25.32 11.46 15.15
C ALA A 22 -24.33 11.93 14.08
N ILE A 23 -23.16 12.41 14.51
CA ILE A 23 -22.05 12.69 13.60
C ILE A 23 -21.78 11.40 12.83
N PRO A 24 -21.82 11.40 11.48
CA PRO A 24 -21.50 10.21 10.73
C PRO A 24 -20.07 9.80 11.09
N VAL A 25 -19.94 8.61 11.69
CA VAL A 25 -18.64 7.97 11.88
C VAL A 25 -18.08 7.72 10.49
N GLN A 26 -17.14 8.54 10.05
CA GLN A 26 -16.32 8.23 8.89
C GLN A 26 -15.41 7.08 9.29
N LEU A 27 -15.91 5.85 9.07
CA LEU A 27 -15.11 4.65 9.22
C LEU A 27 -14.02 4.69 8.14
N GLN A 28 -12.83 5.15 8.50
CA GLN A 28 -11.69 5.20 7.61
C GLN A 28 -11.41 3.76 7.15
N ARG A 29 -11.57 3.51 5.84
CA ARG A 29 -11.46 2.17 5.28
C ARG A 29 -10.00 1.74 5.36
N ARG A 30 -9.70 0.67 6.12
CA ARG A 30 -8.37 0.06 6.08
C ARG A 30 -8.10 -0.48 4.69
N ILE A 31 -6.95 -0.12 4.12
CA ILE A 31 -6.51 -0.61 2.82
C ILE A 31 -5.48 -1.71 3.06
N ASP A 32 -5.98 -2.95 3.02
CA ASP A 32 -5.18 -4.15 3.21
C ASP A 32 -5.34 -5.10 2.02
N GLN A 33 -4.28 -5.85 1.76
CA GLN A 33 -4.26 -6.92 0.76
C GLN A 33 -4.07 -8.29 1.40
N ILE A 34 -4.37 -9.35 0.66
CA ILE A 34 -3.97 -10.71 1.04
C ILE A 34 -2.51 -10.90 0.61
N ILE A 35 -1.57 -10.47 1.45
CA ILE A 35 -0.13 -10.40 1.12
C ILE A 35 0.43 -11.70 0.54
N SER A 36 -0.05 -12.86 0.98
CA SER A 36 0.41 -14.14 0.44
C SER A 36 0.15 -14.28 -1.06
N GLN A 37 -0.87 -13.62 -1.61
CA GLN A 37 -1.14 -13.63 -3.05
C GLN A 37 -0.07 -12.86 -3.86
N ALA A 38 0.64 -11.91 -3.25
CA ALA A 38 1.78 -11.23 -3.86
C ALA A 38 3.07 -12.05 -3.80
N THR A 39 3.27 -12.89 -2.77
CA THR A 39 4.55 -13.61 -2.55
C THR A 39 4.54 -15.09 -2.93
N GLN A 40 3.39 -15.78 -2.84
CA GLN A 40 3.29 -17.21 -3.17
C GLN A 40 3.69 -17.53 -4.61
N PRO A 41 3.33 -16.74 -5.64
CA PRO A 41 3.76 -17.02 -7.00
C PRO A 41 5.28 -17.06 -7.14
N TRP A 42 6.00 -16.14 -6.48
CA TRP A 42 7.46 -16.14 -6.49
C TRP A 42 8.03 -17.37 -5.75
N GLN A 43 7.47 -17.73 -4.59
CA GLN A 43 7.90 -18.93 -3.88
C GLN A 43 7.72 -20.19 -4.72
N GLN A 44 6.59 -20.32 -5.42
CA GLN A 44 6.34 -21.45 -6.31
C GLN A 44 7.32 -21.48 -7.49
N ALA A 45 7.64 -20.32 -8.09
CA ALA A 45 8.66 -20.22 -9.13
C ALA A 45 10.03 -20.65 -8.61
N CYS A 46 10.40 -20.25 -7.40
CA CYS A 46 11.64 -20.66 -6.75
C CYS A 46 11.74 -22.19 -6.57
N GLU A 47 10.68 -22.83 -6.10
CA GLU A 47 10.65 -24.28 -5.93
C GLU A 47 10.72 -25.00 -7.29
N ASN A 48 10.05 -24.46 -8.31
CA ASN A 48 10.10 -24.99 -9.69
C ASN A 48 11.50 -24.83 -10.33
N ALA A 49 12.22 -23.77 -9.99
CA ALA A 49 13.61 -23.52 -10.42
C ALA A 49 14.63 -24.43 -9.70
N GLY A 50 14.17 -25.35 -8.84
CA GLY A 50 15.02 -26.29 -8.10
C GLY A 50 15.49 -25.77 -6.74
N GLY A 51 14.96 -24.64 -6.26
CA GLY A 51 15.18 -24.17 -4.90
C GLY A 51 14.57 -25.12 -3.86
N SER A 52 15.29 -25.36 -2.77
CA SER A 52 14.69 -26.11 -1.64
C SER A 52 13.57 -25.29 -0.99
N ALA A 53 12.53 -25.95 -0.48
CA ALA A 53 11.42 -25.29 0.21
C ALA A 53 11.92 -24.31 1.30
N ASN A 54 12.94 -24.69 2.06
CA ASN A 54 13.55 -23.84 3.08
C ASN A 54 14.26 -22.60 2.50
N ALA A 55 15.01 -22.76 1.40
CA ALA A 55 15.65 -21.63 0.73
C ALA A 55 14.62 -20.63 0.21
N CYS A 56 13.56 -21.13 -0.45
CA CYS A 56 12.49 -20.29 -0.99
C CYS A 56 11.70 -19.60 0.13
N SER A 57 11.33 -20.31 1.20
CA SER A 57 10.59 -19.72 2.32
C SER A 57 11.40 -18.68 3.09
N ASN A 58 12.72 -18.88 3.23
CA ASN A 58 13.60 -17.92 3.91
C ASN A 58 13.70 -16.57 3.20
N VAL A 59 13.34 -16.50 1.91
CA VAL A 59 13.24 -15.25 1.16
C VAL A 59 11.79 -14.75 1.07
N ALA A 60 10.82 -15.66 0.83
CA ALA A 60 9.42 -15.30 0.66
C ALA A 60 8.76 -14.75 1.95
N VAL A 61 9.14 -15.26 3.13
CA VAL A 61 8.56 -14.80 4.40
C VAL A 61 9.01 -13.38 4.76
N PRO A 62 10.30 -13.02 4.70
CA PRO A 62 10.71 -11.61 4.84
C PRO A 62 10.03 -10.69 3.83
N ALA A 63 9.90 -11.13 2.57
CA ALA A 63 9.18 -10.38 1.54
C ALA A 63 7.71 -10.15 1.90
N PHE A 64 7.02 -11.16 2.42
CA PHE A 64 5.67 -11.01 2.96
C PHE A 64 5.63 -9.91 4.03
N THR A 65 6.55 -9.97 5.00
CA THR A 65 6.55 -8.99 6.10
C THR A 65 6.83 -7.57 5.65
N SER A 66 7.55 -7.39 4.54
CA SER A 66 7.82 -6.06 3.99
C SER A 66 6.59 -5.34 3.42
N LEU A 67 5.52 -6.08 3.09
CA LEU A 67 4.24 -5.52 2.61
C LEU A 67 3.26 -5.19 3.75
N LEU A 68 3.64 -5.43 5.01
CA LEU A 68 2.87 -4.99 6.17
C LEU A 68 3.02 -3.47 6.37
N GLU A 69 2.02 -2.85 7.01
CA GLU A 69 2.03 -1.42 7.39
C GLU A 69 3.32 -0.98 8.11
N GLN A 70 3.99 -1.85 8.86
CA GLN A 70 5.15 -1.48 9.70
C GLN A 70 6.51 -1.75 9.06
N GLY A 71 6.57 -2.18 7.80
CA GLY A 71 7.85 -2.35 7.10
C GLY A 71 8.70 -1.06 7.07
N GLY A 72 10.02 -1.20 7.06
CA GLY A 72 10.91 -0.09 6.76
C GLY A 72 10.68 0.46 5.35
N VAL A 73 11.10 1.70 5.10
CA VAL A 73 10.92 2.39 3.80
C VAL A 73 11.57 1.62 2.63
N CYS A 74 12.67 0.90 2.89
CA CYS A 74 13.38 0.13 1.87
C CYS A 74 13.23 -1.39 2.00
N ASP A 75 12.44 -1.88 2.95
CA ASP A 75 12.39 -3.32 3.24
C ASP A 75 11.84 -4.12 2.05
N GLN A 76 10.87 -3.56 1.32
CA GLN A 76 10.30 -4.20 0.13
C GLN A 76 11.31 -4.29 -1.02
N GLN A 77 12.10 -3.24 -1.25
CA GLN A 77 13.18 -3.25 -2.24
C GLN A 77 14.24 -4.28 -1.85
N ASN A 78 14.69 -4.27 -0.59
CA ASN A 78 15.67 -5.23 -0.09
C ASN A 78 15.17 -6.68 -0.21
N ALA A 79 13.88 -6.92 0.03
CA ALA A 79 13.28 -8.23 -0.16
C ALA A 79 13.26 -8.66 -1.63
N ALA A 80 12.93 -7.75 -2.55
CA ALA A 80 12.99 -8.02 -3.99
C ALA A 80 14.43 -8.27 -4.47
N ASP A 81 15.41 -7.57 -3.91
CA ASP A 81 16.83 -7.82 -4.15
C ASP A 81 17.23 -9.25 -3.73
N ASN A 82 16.81 -9.69 -2.54
CA ASN A 82 17.06 -11.05 -2.07
C ASN A 82 16.36 -12.11 -2.96
N MET A 83 15.18 -11.79 -3.50
CA MET A 83 14.49 -12.64 -4.47
C MET A 83 15.31 -12.83 -5.75
N ILE A 84 15.90 -11.75 -6.29
CA ILE A 84 16.75 -11.81 -7.48
C ILE A 84 18.08 -12.50 -7.18
N ASP A 85 18.68 -12.25 -6.01
CA ASP A 85 19.91 -12.93 -5.60
C ASP A 85 19.74 -14.45 -5.61
N LEU A 86 18.62 -14.96 -5.09
CA LEU A 86 18.33 -16.39 -5.11
C LEU A 86 18.04 -16.88 -6.54
N ALA A 87 17.32 -16.11 -7.35
CA ALA A 87 17.08 -16.45 -8.76
C ALA A 87 18.39 -16.64 -9.54
N LYS A 88 19.37 -15.75 -9.32
CA LYS A 88 20.71 -15.83 -9.93
C LYS A 88 21.47 -17.09 -9.50
N GLN A 89 21.31 -17.53 -8.25
CA GLN A 89 21.89 -18.79 -7.75
C GLN A 89 21.23 -20.02 -8.36
N LEU A 90 19.94 -19.94 -8.70
CA LEU A 90 19.14 -21.02 -9.29
C LEU A 90 19.12 -20.95 -10.83
N GLY A 91 20.18 -20.42 -11.44
CA GLY A 91 20.35 -20.42 -12.89
C GLY A 91 19.71 -19.26 -13.64
N ASN A 92 19.40 -18.16 -12.94
CA ASN A 92 18.72 -16.98 -13.50
C ASN A 92 17.31 -17.30 -14.03
N ASP A 93 16.52 -17.99 -13.21
CA ASP A 93 15.14 -18.33 -13.59
C ASP A 93 14.34 -17.06 -13.95
N PRO A 94 13.78 -16.97 -15.17
CA PRO A 94 13.14 -15.76 -15.66
C PRO A 94 11.84 -15.44 -14.93
N ASP A 95 11.11 -16.45 -14.44
CA ASP A 95 9.87 -16.24 -13.71
C ASP A 95 10.15 -15.71 -12.31
N MET A 96 11.17 -16.23 -11.62
CA MET A 96 11.62 -15.66 -10.34
C MET A 96 12.01 -14.19 -10.47
N ILE A 97 12.80 -13.82 -11.49
CA ILE A 97 13.22 -12.43 -11.71
C ILE A 97 12.01 -11.55 -12.03
N ARG A 98 11.17 -11.97 -12.99
CA ARG A 98 9.96 -11.23 -13.38
C ARG A 98 9.01 -11.01 -12.20
N LEU A 99 8.79 -12.02 -11.38
CA LEU A 99 7.92 -11.93 -10.21
C LEU A 99 8.53 -11.07 -9.11
N ALA A 100 9.85 -11.05 -8.92
CA ALA A 100 10.53 -10.13 -8.01
C ALA A 100 10.38 -8.67 -8.47
N GLN A 101 10.48 -8.41 -9.78
CA GLN A 101 10.26 -7.09 -10.36
C GLN A 101 8.81 -6.62 -10.21
N ILE A 102 7.82 -7.52 -10.30
CA ILE A 102 6.41 -7.17 -10.00
C ILE A 102 6.23 -6.96 -8.48
N PHE A 103 6.85 -7.80 -7.65
CA PHE A 103 6.76 -7.72 -6.20
C PHE A 103 7.29 -6.38 -5.65
N VAL A 104 8.43 -5.87 -6.14
CA VAL A 104 8.92 -4.54 -5.69
C VAL A 104 7.94 -3.42 -6.03
N GLN A 105 7.08 -3.65 -7.02
CA GLN A 105 6.08 -2.70 -7.49
C GLN A 105 4.72 -2.87 -6.78
N GLN A 106 4.53 -3.94 -6.01
CA GLN A 106 3.29 -4.22 -5.30
C GLN A 106 2.99 -3.11 -4.29
N PRO A 107 1.80 -2.48 -4.28
CA PRO A 107 1.43 -1.56 -3.22
C PRO A 107 1.47 -2.25 -1.86
N ARG A 108 1.97 -1.54 -0.86
CA ARG A 108 2.03 -2.00 0.53
C ARG A 108 0.77 -1.58 1.29
N ASN A 109 0.41 -2.36 2.32
CA ASN A 109 -0.78 -2.06 3.13
C ASN A 109 -0.72 -0.67 3.76
N SER A 110 -1.84 0.04 3.72
CA SER A 110 -2.01 1.42 4.21
C SER A 110 -3.32 1.55 4.99
N PRO A 111 -3.37 1.10 6.24
CA PRO A 111 -4.61 1.08 7.02
C PRO A 111 -5.09 2.48 7.43
N ASP A 112 -4.24 3.50 7.44
CA ASP A 112 -4.61 4.91 7.69
C ASP A 112 -4.84 5.70 6.38
N SER A 113 -4.79 5.02 5.24
CA SER A 113 -4.88 5.58 3.90
C SER A 113 -3.73 6.53 3.53
N ALA A 114 -2.68 6.69 4.33
CA ALA A 114 -1.54 7.51 3.92
C ALA A 114 -0.71 6.79 2.85
N GLN A 115 -0.12 7.52 1.91
CA GLN A 115 0.83 6.93 0.97
C GLN A 115 2.03 6.33 1.70
N ILE A 116 2.61 5.29 1.11
CA ILE A 116 3.84 4.68 1.62
C ILE A 116 5.04 5.40 1.00
N PRO A 117 6.04 5.84 1.80
CA PRO A 117 7.25 6.45 1.24
C PRO A 117 8.05 5.49 0.37
N TYR A 118 8.58 6.00 -0.73
CA TYR A 118 9.47 5.27 -1.63
C TYR A 118 10.88 5.18 -1.07
N CYS A 119 11.53 4.05 -1.27
CA CYS A 119 12.95 3.89 -0.98
C CYS A 119 13.81 4.90 -1.76
N GLN A 120 14.73 5.56 -1.05
CA GLN A 120 15.62 6.60 -1.61
C GLN A 120 17.07 6.11 -1.77
N VAL A 121 17.28 4.79 -1.76
CA VAL A 121 18.58 4.19 -2.10
C VAL A 121 18.44 3.33 -3.36
N PRO A 122 19.45 3.30 -4.23
CA PRO A 122 19.44 2.41 -5.38
C PRO A 122 19.30 0.94 -4.96
N PRO A 123 18.63 0.09 -5.77
CA PRO A 123 18.60 -1.34 -5.52
C PRO A 123 19.99 -1.94 -5.68
N LYS A 124 20.20 -3.12 -5.07
CA LYS A 124 21.44 -3.88 -5.22
C LYS A 124 21.52 -4.52 -6.62
N ASN A 125 20.40 -5.03 -7.13
CA ASN A 125 20.31 -5.74 -8.40
C ASN A 125 19.77 -4.82 -9.50
N ALA A 126 20.51 -4.72 -10.61
CA ALA A 126 20.16 -3.87 -11.76
C ALA A 126 18.82 -4.24 -12.40
N GLU A 127 18.32 -5.46 -12.20
CA GLU A 127 16.99 -5.88 -12.63
C GLU A 127 15.86 -5.07 -11.95
N LEU A 128 16.13 -4.36 -10.85
CA LEU A 128 15.18 -3.49 -10.16
C LEU A 128 15.40 -2.01 -10.45
N ASP A 129 16.37 -1.64 -11.29
CA ASP A 129 16.66 -0.24 -11.57
C ASP A 129 15.42 0.49 -12.11
N GLY A 130 15.08 1.62 -11.48
CA GLY A 130 13.91 2.42 -11.83
C GLY A 130 12.56 1.83 -11.40
N LEU A 131 12.53 0.68 -10.73
CA LEU A 131 11.30 0.10 -10.19
C LEU A 131 11.01 0.60 -8.78
N PHE A 132 9.74 0.88 -8.52
CA PHE A 132 9.25 1.35 -7.22
C PHE A 132 7.79 0.93 -7.04
N HIS A 133 7.33 0.81 -5.79
CA HIS A 133 5.97 0.36 -5.51
C HIS A 133 4.90 1.31 -6.04
N CYS A 134 3.78 0.77 -6.49
CA CYS A 134 2.54 1.51 -6.68
C CYS A 134 1.97 1.94 -5.31
N GLN A 135 0.99 2.84 -5.33
CA GLN A 135 0.11 3.11 -4.19
C GLN A 135 -1.25 2.46 -4.43
N PHE A 136 -2.04 2.31 -3.36
CA PHE A 136 -3.44 1.92 -3.51
C PHE A 136 -4.32 3.12 -3.90
N SER A 137 -5.42 2.85 -4.59
CA SER A 137 -6.34 3.88 -5.09
C SER A 137 -7.03 4.69 -4.00
N GLY A 138 -7.25 4.07 -2.84
CA GLY A 138 -7.83 4.71 -1.66
C GLY A 138 -6.83 5.52 -0.84
N SER A 139 -5.55 5.57 -1.24
CA SER A 139 -4.56 6.40 -0.54
C SER A 139 -4.87 7.89 -0.69
N ASP A 140 -4.63 8.64 0.38
CA ASP A 140 -4.64 10.10 0.39
C ASP A 140 -3.36 10.61 -0.28
N PHE A 141 -3.50 11.07 -1.53
CA PHE A 141 -2.39 11.58 -2.33
C PHE A 141 -1.78 12.89 -1.81
N THR A 142 -2.31 13.45 -0.72
CA THR A 142 -1.77 14.64 -0.04
C THR A 142 -0.91 14.30 1.17
N LYS A 143 -0.89 13.03 1.61
CA LYS A 143 -0.23 12.60 2.85
C LYS A 143 0.61 11.35 2.64
N PHE A 144 1.83 11.36 3.17
CA PHE A 144 2.67 10.17 3.34
C PHE A 144 2.73 9.75 4.80
N SER A 145 2.79 8.43 5.03
CA SER A 145 3.08 7.85 6.34
C SER A 145 4.58 8.00 6.66
N GLY A 146 4.96 7.95 7.94
CA GLY A 146 6.36 7.89 8.35
C GLY A 146 7.24 9.06 7.87
N ASP A 147 8.47 8.72 7.47
CA ASP A 147 9.48 9.67 7.00
C ASP A 147 9.09 10.32 5.67
N GLN A 148 9.35 11.62 5.53
CA GLN A 148 8.94 12.45 4.40
C GLN A 148 10.01 12.56 3.30
N THR A 149 11.16 11.89 3.46
CA THR A 149 12.23 11.89 2.46
C THR A 149 11.86 11.14 1.17
N GLY A 150 10.93 10.19 1.26
CA GLY A 150 10.52 9.31 0.17
C GLY A 150 9.18 9.67 -0.48
N ASN A 151 8.83 10.95 -0.59
CA ASN A 151 7.51 11.34 -1.12
C ASN A 151 7.42 11.30 -2.67
N VAL A 152 8.56 11.08 -3.34
CA VAL A 152 8.66 10.87 -4.79
C VAL A 152 9.65 9.72 -5.03
N PRO A 153 9.46 8.86 -6.05
CA PRO A 153 10.39 7.78 -6.32
C PRO A 153 11.80 8.29 -6.59
N LEU A 154 12.80 7.48 -6.23
CA LEU A 154 14.21 7.83 -6.41
C LEU A 154 14.51 8.25 -7.86
N GLY A 155 15.18 9.40 -8.01
CA GLY A 155 15.56 9.92 -9.32
C GLY A 155 14.42 10.62 -10.09
N LEU A 156 13.20 10.64 -9.57
CA LEU A 156 12.08 11.39 -10.14
C LEU A 156 11.86 12.71 -9.40
N THR A 157 11.25 13.66 -10.09
CA THR A 157 10.84 14.96 -9.53
C THR A 157 9.33 15.05 -9.27
N SER A 158 8.55 14.21 -9.94
CA SER A 158 7.12 14.03 -9.74
C SER A 158 6.66 12.69 -10.31
N LEU A 159 5.46 12.28 -9.93
CA LEU A 159 4.80 11.07 -10.43
C LEU A 159 3.41 11.46 -10.93
N ASN A 160 3.12 11.18 -12.21
CA ASN A 160 1.85 11.53 -12.84
C ASN A 160 1.40 10.38 -13.75
N PRO A 161 0.25 9.74 -13.48
CA PRO A 161 -0.67 9.99 -12.36
C PRO A 161 -0.07 9.63 -10.99
N ALA A 162 -0.51 10.32 -9.94
CA ALA A 162 -0.04 10.03 -8.58
C ALA A 162 -0.38 8.58 -8.19
N GLY A 163 0.55 7.91 -7.52
CA GLY A 163 0.39 6.52 -7.09
C GLY A 163 0.63 5.45 -8.14
N SER A 164 0.92 5.82 -9.39
CA SER A 164 1.35 4.86 -10.40
C SER A 164 2.70 4.24 -10.08
N CYS A 165 3.01 3.15 -10.77
CA CYS A 165 4.34 2.57 -10.81
C CYS A 165 4.63 2.13 -12.24
N PRO A 166 5.88 1.78 -12.58
CA PRO A 166 6.22 1.42 -13.95
C PRO A 166 5.31 0.34 -14.55
N ALA A 167 5.01 -0.71 -13.78
CA ALA A 167 4.14 -1.80 -14.20
C ALA A 167 2.66 -1.40 -14.35
N HIS A 168 2.20 -0.34 -13.67
CA HIS A 168 0.83 0.15 -13.76
C HIS A 168 0.84 1.68 -13.98
N PRO A 169 1.20 2.13 -15.20
CA PRO A 169 1.48 3.55 -15.48
C PRO A 169 0.21 4.41 -15.49
N ASP A 170 -0.96 3.81 -15.64
CA ASP A 170 -2.23 4.52 -15.79
C ASP A 170 -2.83 5.00 -14.46
N GLY A 171 -2.22 4.66 -13.31
CA GLY A 171 -2.71 5.10 -12.00
C GLY A 171 -2.32 4.18 -10.84
N PRO A 172 -2.88 4.43 -9.65
CA PRO A 172 -2.71 3.54 -8.51
C PRO A 172 -3.43 2.20 -8.72
N VAL A 173 -3.06 1.21 -7.92
CA VAL A 173 -3.69 -0.12 -7.92
C VAL A 173 -4.99 -0.06 -7.12
N PRO A 174 -6.10 -0.68 -7.59
CA PRO A 174 -7.33 -0.74 -6.81
C PRO A 174 -7.13 -1.39 -5.44
N ASP A 175 -7.87 -0.92 -4.44
CA ASP A 175 -7.76 -1.42 -3.06
C ASP A 175 -7.96 -2.93 -3.00
N SER A 176 -7.12 -3.61 -2.21
CA SER A 176 -7.12 -5.07 -2.03
C SER A 176 -6.83 -5.90 -3.29
N VAL A 177 -6.41 -5.28 -4.40
CA VAL A 177 -5.98 -5.99 -5.61
C VAL A 177 -4.47 -6.25 -5.59
N GLN A 178 -4.06 -7.37 -6.17
CA GLN A 178 -2.65 -7.74 -6.31
C GLN A 178 -2.15 -7.32 -7.68
N LEU A 179 -1.03 -6.62 -7.73
CA LEU A 179 -0.47 -6.10 -8.97
C LEU A 179 -0.19 -7.23 -9.96
N ASN A 180 0.34 -8.36 -9.48
CA ASN A 180 0.58 -9.57 -10.29
C ASN A 180 -0.70 -10.19 -10.90
N THR A 181 -1.91 -9.77 -10.49
CA THR A 181 -3.17 -10.17 -11.15
C THR A 181 -3.61 -9.20 -12.25
N LEU A 182 -3.05 -7.99 -12.26
CA LEU A 182 -3.33 -6.96 -13.25
C LEU A 182 -2.32 -6.97 -14.39
N VAL A 183 -1.08 -7.36 -14.09
CA VAL A 183 0.04 -7.25 -15.01
C VAL A 183 0.84 -8.54 -15.07
N GLN A 184 1.42 -8.81 -16.23
CA GLN A 184 2.38 -9.90 -16.42
C GLN A 184 3.79 -9.38 -16.69
N ASN A 185 3.90 -8.14 -17.18
CA ASN A 185 5.17 -7.51 -17.51
C ASN A 185 5.51 -6.45 -16.45
N PRO A 186 6.76 -6.41 -15.96
CA PRO A 186 7.18 -5.52 -14.88
C PRO A 186 7.52 -4.08 -15.33
N ILE A 187 7.25 -3.72 -16.59
CA ILE A 187 8.09 -2.80 -17.38
C ILE A 187 8.23 -1.41 -16.74
N ALA A 188 9.49 -0.95 -16.60
CA ALA A 188 9.86 0.45 -16.69
C ALA A 188 10.19 0.80 -18.15
N VAL A 189 9.52 1.82 -18.68
CA VAL A 189 9.76 2.34 -20.03
C VAL A 189 10.95 3.28 -20.01
#